data_AF-A0A843E9Q3-F1
#
_entry.id   AF-A0A843E9Q3-F1
#
_cell.length_a   1.000
_cell.length_b   1.000
_cell.length_c   1.000
_cell.angle_alpha   90.00
_cell.angle_beta   90.00
_cell.angle_gamma   90.00
#
_symmetry.space_group_name_H-M   'P 1'
#
loop_
_entity.id
_entity.type
_entity.pdbx_description
1 polymer ?
#
loop_
_entity_poly.entity_id
_entity_poly.type
_entity_poly.pdbx_seq_one_letter_code
_entity_poly.pdbx_strand_id
1 'polypeptide(L)'
;VPKKKPEIFECALGGSSAEEKLNYALNLLGEEVRASDIFNEGQYVDAIATTKGKGVQGVVKRWNIRIQYGKAMRSGKGRHVGSIGPWSPERTMWTVAQAGQMGYHKRTEFNKKVLKIGDVSEVDAVNPDGGFIRYGLVKNDYVLVKGSVPGPTKRLVILRQAIRPKKADEAAPQIEFISTASKQGV
;
A
#
# COMPACT_ATOMS: atom_id res chain seq x y z
N VAL A 1 4.94 8.30 -14.96
CA VAL A 1 5.39 8.90 -13.68
C VAL A 1 6.43 9.97 -13.98
N PRO A 2 6.37 11.20 -13.42
CA PRO A 2 7.25 12.29 -13.84
C PRO A 2 8.70 12.15 -13.37
N LYS A 3 8.97 11.28 -12.39
CA LYS A 3 10.29 11.04 -11.81
C LYS A 3 11.21 10.37 -12.85
N LYS A 4 12.41 10.92 -13.08
CA LYS A 4 13.47 10.34 -13.92
C LYS A 4 14.50 9.53 -13.15
N LYS A 5 14.76 9.89 -11.89
CA LYS A 5 15.69 9.17 -11.01
C LYS A 5 15.09 7.79 -10.64
N PRO A 6 15.80 6.68 -10.78
CA PRO A 6 15.29 5.38 -10.35
C PRO A 6 15.13 5.29 -8.82
N GLU A 7 14.32 4.34 -8.35
CA GLU A 7 14.28 3.94 -6.94
C GLU A 7 15.14 2.68 -6.77
N ILE A 8 16.05 2.73 -5.80
CA ILE A 8 17.00 1.65 -5.51
C ILE A 8 16.57 1.05 -4.18
N PHE A 9 16.46 -0.28 -4.13
CA PHE A 9 16.14 -1.02 -2.92
C PHE A 9 16.78 -2.40 -2.99
N GLU A 10 16.92 -3.03 -1.82
CA GLU A 10 17.50 -4.36 -1.69
C GLU A 10 16.41 -5.42 -1.65
N CYS A 11 16.64 -6.51 -2.37
CA CYS A 11 15.82 -7.72 -2.35
C CYS A 11 16.65 -8.87 -1.79
N ALA A 12 16.12 -9.60 -0.82
CA ALA A 12 16.76 -10.81 -0.32
C ALA A 12 16.57 -11.96 -1.31
N LEU A 13 17.62 -12.75 -1.53
CA LEU A 13 17.56 -13.97 -2.34
C LEU A 13 17.17 -15.17 -1.47
N GLY A 14 16.14 -15.89 -1.92
CA GLY A 14 15.76 -17.20 -1.39
C GLY A 14 16.77 -18.28 -1.79
N GLY A 15 16.71 -19.45 -1.15
CA GLY A 15 17.58 -20.59 -1.45
C GLY A 15 18.13 -21.28 -0.20
N SER A 16 18.54 -22.54 -0.37
CA SER A 16 19.07 -23.42 0.69
C SER A 16 20.51 -23.10 1.08
N SER A 17 21.42 -23.09 0.10
CA SER A 17 22.85 -22.88 0.34
C SER A 17 23.30 -21.45 -0.02
N ALA A 18 24.41 -21.01 0.57
CA ALA A 18 24.99 -19.69 0.25
C ALA A 18 25.61 -19.67 -1.15
N GLU A 19 26.20 -20.78 -1.59
CA GLU A 19 26.82 -20.93 -2.91
C GLU A 19 25.78 -20.84 -4.04
N GLU A 20 24.63 -21.51 -3.90
CA GLU A 20 23.52 -21.40 -4.85
C GLU A 20 23.05 -19.95 -5.02
N LYS A 21 22.90 -19.22 -3.90
CA LYS A 21 22.48 -17.82 -3.93
C LYS A 21 23.48 -16.93 -4.65
N LEU A 22 24.77 -17.16 -4.41
CA LEU A 22 25.83 -16.39 -5.06
C LEU A 22 25.86 -16.65 -6.56
N ASN A 23 25.81 -17.92 -6.97
CA ASN A 23 25.79 -18.30 -8.39
C ASN A 23 24.56 -17.73 -9.11
N TYR A 24 23.39 -17.80 -8.47
CA TYR A 24 22.17 -17.19 -9.01
C TYR A 24 22.29 -15.67 -9.13
N ALA A 25 22.84 -14.99 -8.11
CA ALA A 25 23.04 -13.54 -8.13
C ALA A 25 24.01 -13.10 -9.25
N LEU A 26 25.08 -13.87 -9.48
CA LEU A 26 26.05 -13.59 -10.55
C LEU A 26 25.42 -13.72 -11.94
N ASN A 27 24.57 -14.73 -12.15
CA ASN A 27 23.89 -14.93 -13.42
C ASN A 27 22.83 -13.86 -13.69
N LEU A 28 22.09 -13.45 -12.67
CA LEU A 28 21.03 -12.43 -12.77
C LEU A 28 21.58 -11.02 -13.01
N LEU A 29 22.87 -10.80 -12.77
CA LEU A 29 23.48 -9.48 -12.82
C LEU A 29 23.47 -8.93 -14.27
N GLY A 30 22.74 -7.84 -14.48
CA GLY A 30 22.62 -7.19 -15.79
C GLY A 30 21.41 -7.64 -16.60
N GLU A 31 20.67 -8.65 -16.14
CA GLU A 31 19.41 -9.06 -16.73
C GLU A 31 18.22 -8.25 -16.18
N GLU A 32 17.17 -8.14 -16.99
CA GLU A 32 15.89 -7.57 -16.56
C GLU A 32 15.06 -8.63 -15.84
N VAL A 33 14.59 -8.32 -14.64
CA VAL A 33 13.71 -9.20 -13.86
C VAL A 33 12.28 -8.69 -13.93
N ARG A 34 11.37 -9.50 -14.46
CA ARG A 34 9.96 -9.14 -14.59
C ARG A 34 9.15 -9.65 -13.41
N ALA A 35 7.95 -9.07 -13.24
CA ALA A 35 7.05 -9.49 -12.18
C ALA A 35 6.55 -10.93 -12.39
N SER A 36 6.36 -11.35 -13.65
CA SER A 36 5.98 -12.71 -14.05
C SER A 36 6.94 -13.78 -13.56
N ASP A 37 8.23 -13.46 -13.43
CA ASP A 37 9.27 -14.44 -13.10
C ASP A 37 9.29 -14.77 -11.61
N ILE A 38 8.78 -13.86 -10.77
CA ILE A 38 8.80 -13.96 -9.31
C ILE A 38 7.45 -14.42 -8.77
N PHE A 39 6.37 -14.06 -9.47
CA PHE A 39 5.03 -14.07 -8.93
C PHE A 39 4.07 -14.83 -9.83
N ASN A 40 3.27 -15.72 -9.24
CA ASN A 40 2.18 -16.41 -9.93
C ASN A 40 0.83 -15.73 -9.72
N GLU A 41 -0.09 -15.90 -10.66
CA GLU A 41 -1.48 -15.51 -10.49
C GLU A 41 -2.15 -16.36 -9.40
N GLY A 42 -3.02 -15.76 -8.60
CA GLY A 42 -3.70 -16.45 -7.51
C GLY A 42 -2.93 -16.52 -6.18
N GLN A 43 -1.62 -16.34 -6.18
CA GLN A 43 -0.82 -16.36 -4.96
C GLN A 43 -1.10 -15.16 -4.03
N TYR A 44 -0.65 -15.25 -2.78
CA TYR A 44 -0.66 -14.13 -1.83
C TYR A 44 0.69 -13.40 -1.77
N VAL A 45 0.63 -12.07 -1.78
CA VAL A 45 1.77 -11.16 -1.62
C VAL A 45 1.54 -10.18 -0.47
N ASP A 46 2.62 -9.67 0.13
CA ASP A 46 2.56 -8.54 1.05
C ASP A 46 2.95 -7.26 0.30
N ALA A 47 2.16 -6.20 0.47
CA ALA A 47 2.43 -4.89 -0.12
C ALA A 47 3.03 -3.94 0.91
N ILE A 48 4.27 -3.50 0.66
CA ILE A 48 5.00 -2.54 1.49
C ILE A 48 5.00 -1.19 0.77
N ALA A 49 4.42 -0.17 1.39
CA ALA A 49 4.46 1.17 0.83
C ALA A 49 4.31 2.27 1.88
N THR A 50 4.50 3.51 1.43
CA THR A 50 4.28 4.70 2.26
C THR A 50 2.87 5.23 2.06
N THR A 51 2.12 5.32 3.16
CA THR A 51 0.74 5.80 3.18
C THR A 51 0.60 7.25 2.68
N LYS A 52 -0.59 7.61 2.19
CA LYS A 52 -0.90 8.99 1.78
C LYS A 52 -0.73 9.96 2.96
N GLY A 53 0.10 10.98 2.77
CA GLY A 53 0.32 12.03 3.75
C GLY A 53 -0.93 12.87 3.99
N LYS A 54 -1.18 13.21 5.26
CA LYS A 54 -2.25 14.12 5.69
C LYS A 54 -1.70 15.31 6.49
N GLY A 55 -0.38 15.41 6.69
CA GLY A 55 0.25 16.48 7.49
C GLY A 55 -0.10 16.38 8.98
N VAL A 56 -0.04 17.51 9.69
CA VAL A 56 -0.46 17.60 11.10
C VAL A 56 -1.97 17.48 11.17
N GLN A 57 -2.45 16.50 11.94
CA GLN A 57 -3.87 16.29 12.19
C GLN A 57 -4.17 16.36 13.68
N GLY A 58 -5.35 16.89 14.01
CA GLY A 58 -5.85 16.92 15.37
C GLY A 58 -6.18 15.53 15.92
N VAL A 59 -6.31 15.43 17.24
CA VAL A 59 -6.57 14.19 17.98
C VAL A 59 -7.74 13.37 17.44
N VAL A 60 -8.86 14.03 17.12
CA VAL A 60 -10.07 13.36 16.59
C VAL A 60 -9.76 12.56 15.32
N LYS A 61 -9.09 13.17 14.33
CA LYS A 61 -8.86 12.50 13.04
C LYS A 61 -7.70 11.51 13.10
N ARG A 62 -6.69 11.78 13.94
CA ARG A 62 -5.51 10.93 14.08
C ARG A 62 -5.77 9.64 14.86
N TRP A 63 -6.55 9.75 15.95
CA TRP A 63 -6.78 8.66 16.91
C TRP A 63 -8.24 8.21 16.98
N ASN A 64 -9.12 8.80 16.18
CA ASN A 64 -10.55 8.48 16.17
C ASN A 64 -11.24 8.69 17.54
N ILE A 65 -10.83 9.71 18.29
CA ILE A 65 -11.52 10.07 19.54
C ILE A 65 -12.86 10.75 19.26
N ARG A 66 -13.82 10.59 20.17
CA ARG A 66 -15.13 11.24 20.07
C ARG A 66 -14.99 12.76 20.17
N ILE A 67 -15.78 13.48 19.38
CA ILE A 67 -15.92 14.94 19.49
C ILE A 67 -16.74 15.23 20.77
N GLN A 68 -16.42 16.33 21.46
CA GLN A 68 -17.27 16.80 22.56
C GLN A 68 -18.70 17.07 22.07
N TYR A 69 -19.67 16.89 22.95
CA TYR A 69 -21.09 17.01 22.61
C TYR A 69 -21.81 17.99 23.54
N GLY A 70 -23.01 18.40 23.15
CA GLY A 70 -23.89 19.23 23.98
C GLY A 70 -23.30 20.59 24.36
N LYS A 71 -23.29 20.90 25.67
CA LYS A 71 -22.78 22.18 26.18
C LYS A 71 -21.27 22.33 26.03
N ALA A 72 -20.51 21.23 26.18
CA ALA A 72 -19.05 21.24 26.03
C ALA A 72 -18.61 21.63 24.61
N MET A 73 -19.33 21.14 23.59
CA MET A 73 -19.07 21.54 22.19
C MET A 73 -19.34 23.04 21.96
N ARG A 74 -20.44 23.55 22.53
CA ARG A 74 -20.85 24.96 22.42
C ARG A 74 -19.91 25.93 23.14
N SER A 75 -19.11 25.42 24.09
CA SER A 75 -18.09 26.19 24.82
C SER A 75 -16.80 26.44 24.02
N GLY A 76 -16.79 26.15 22.71
CA GLY A 76 -15.64 26.43 21.82
C GLY A 76 -14.55 25.35 21.79
N LYS A 77 -14.67 24.29 22.60
CA LYS A 77 -13.69 23.18 22.66
C LYS A 77 -14.28 21.87 22.13
N GLY A 78 -14.57 21.82 20.84
CA GLY A 78 -15.22 20.64 20.23
C GLY A 78 -14.28 19.45 20.01
N ARG A 79 -13.08 19.69 19.47
CA ARG A 79 -12.22 18.64 18.89
C ARG A 79 -10.94 18.41 19.69
N HIS A 80 -11.08 18.17 20.99
CA HIS A 80 -9.99 17.94 21.93
C HIS A 80 -10.25 16.74 22.84
N VAL A 81 -9.22 16.26 23.54
CA VAL A 81 -9.36 15.26 24.61
C VAL A 81 -9.93 15.93 25.87
N GLY A 82 -10.70 15.19 26.67
CA GLY A 82 -11.28 15.70 27.92
C GLY A 82 -10.24 15.94 29.01
N SER A 83 -9.40 14.92 29.30
CA SER A 83 -8.27 15.03 30.23
C SER A 83 -7.01 14.41 29.61
N ILE A 84 -5.85 14.95 29.98
CA ILE A 84 -4.52 14.55 29.49
C ILE A 84 -3.82 13.60 30.49
N GLY A 85 -4.37 13.42 31.70
CA GLY A 85 -3.85 12.49 32.70
C GLY A 85 -4.53 12.64 34.08
N PRO A 86 -4.28 11.69 34.99
CA PRO A 86 -4.62 11.83 36.41
C PRO A 86 -3.65 12.79 37.13
N TRP A 87 -3.89 13.06 38.41
CA TRP A 87 -2.98 13.86 39.25
C TRP A 87 -1.60 13.21 39.36
N SER A 88 -1.56 11.92 39.72
CA SER A 88 -0.33 11.12 39.82
C SER A 88 -0.42 9.97 38.81
N PRO A 89 0.56 9.79 37.90
CA PRO A 89 1.83 10.49 37.79
C PRO A 89 1.72 11.91 37.23
N GLU A 90 2.57 12.82 37.69
CA GLU A 90 2.61 14.24 37.30
C GLU A 90 3.26 14.45 35.92
N ARG A 91 2.87 13.64 34.93
CA ARG A 91 3.33 13.75 33.54
C ARG A 91 2.27 13.25 32.58
N THR A 92 2.27 13.80 31.38
CA THR A 92 1.46 13.23 30.29
C THR A 92 2.09 11.92 29.82
N MET A 93 1.31 10.84 29.81
CA MET A 93 1.76 9.57 29.28
C MET A 93 1.76 9.59 27.74
N TRP A 94 2.71 8.90 27.12
CA TRP A 94 2.82 8.80 25.65
C TRP A 94 1.65 8.05 25.00
N THR A 95 0.91 7.27 25.79
CA THR A 95 -0.31 6.56 25.39
C THR A 95 -1.49 7.51 25.19
N VAL A 96 -1.42 8.73 25.75
CA VAL A 96 -2.48 9.73 25.61
C VAL A 96 -2.50 10.24 24.17
N ALA A 97 -3.68 10.18 23.56
CA ALA A 97 -3.88 10.62 22.20
C ALA A 97 -3.59 12.12 22.06
N GLN A 98 -2.58 12.46 21.25
CA GLN A 98 -2.21 13.83 20.92
C GLN A 98 -2.21 14.12 19.42
N ALA A 99 -2.34 15.39 19.06
CA ALA A 99 -2.23 15.86 17.68
C ALA A 99 -0.82 15.61 17.14
N GLY A 100 -0.68 15.59 15.81
CA GLY A 100 0.63 15.43 15.18
C GLY A 100 0.55 14.84 13.79
N GLN A 101 1.70 14.41 13.27
CA GLN A 101 1.79 13.85 11.92
C GLN A 101 0.87 12.65 11.73
N MET A 102 0.09 12.69 10.65
CA MET A 102 -0.76 11.59 10.21
C MET A 102 -0.48 11.26 8.74
N GLY A 103 -0.29 9.96 8.47
CA GLY A 103 0.06 9.47 7.14
C GLY A 103 1.53 9.73 6.81
N TYR A 104 1.95 9.35 5.60
CA TYR A 104 3.37 9.30 5.21
C TYR A 104 4.19 8.34 6.07
N HIS A 105 3.54 7.35 6.67
CA HIS A 105 4.19 6.27 7.41
C HIS A 105 4.33 5.03 6.51
N LYS A 106 5.45 4.31 6.66
CA LYS A 106 5.66 2.99 6.04
C LYS A 106 4.68 1.98 6.65
N ARG A 107 3.98 1.24 5.80
CA ARG A 107 3.04 0.18 6.18
C ARG A 107 3.26 -1.04 5.31
N THR A 108 3.07 -2.20 5.92
CA THR A 108 3.05 -3.49 5.26
C THR A 108 1.64 -4.05 5.39
N GLU A 109 0.93 -4.15 4.28
CA GLU A 109 -0.36 -4.82 4.23
C GLU A 109 -0.14 -6.26 3.78
N PHE A 110 -0.54 -7.20 4.62
CA PHE A 110 -0.32 -8.63 4.40
C PHE A 110 -1.42 -9.25 3.55
N ASN A 111 -1.11 -10.38 2.91
CA ASN A 111 -2.08 -11.29 2.30
C ASN A 111 -2.98 -10.64 1.24
N LYS A 112 -2.36 -9.91 0.31
CA LYS A 112 -3.03 -9.42 -0.89
C LYS A 112 -2.98 -10.49 -1.96
N LYS A 113 -4.13 -10.87 -2.51
CA LYS A 113 -4.19 -11.87 -3.59
C LYS A 113 -3.84 -11.20 -4.92
N VAL A 114 -2.92 -11.79 -5.68
CA VAL A 114 -2.65 -11.40 -7.07
C VAL A 114 -3.77 -11.96 -7.93
N LEU A 115 -4.49 -11.08 -8.64
CA LEU A 115 -5.61 -11.45 -9.49
C LEU A 115 -5.16 -11.78 -10.90
N LYS A 116 -4.31 -10.92 -11.47
CA LYS A 116 -3.78 -11.06 -12.82
C LYS A 116 -2.39 -10.43 -12.90
N ILE A 117 -1.51 -11.04 -13.67
CA ILE A 117 -0.25 -10.43 -14.11
C ILE A 117 -0.35 -10.35 -15.62
N GLY A 118 -0.27 -9.14 -16.18
CA GLY A 118 -0.39 -8.94 -17.61
C GLY A 118 0.76 -8.13 -18.18
N ASP A 119 1.09 -8.44 -19.42
CA ASP A 119 2.15 -7.78 -20.17
C ASP A 119 1.62 -6.56 -20.93
N VAL A 120 2.53 -5.85 -21.59
CA VAL A 120 2.24 -4.71 -22.48
C VAL A 120 1.11 -4.98 -23.49
N SER A 121 0.97 -6.20 -23.98
CA SER A 121 -0.05 -6.59 -24.97
C SER A 121 -1.48 -6.54 -24.44
N GLU A 122 -1.67 -6.70 -23.12
CA GLU A 122 -3.00 -6.81 -22.50
C GLU A 122 -3.44 -5.51 -21.80
N VAL A 123 -2.68 -4.44 -21.99
CA VAL A 123 -2.86 -3.17 -21.27
C VAL A 123 -4.22 -2.50 -21.56
N ASP A 124 -4.76 -2.69 -22.77
CA ASP A 124 -6.07 -2.16 -23.17
C ASP A 124 -7.23 -2.79 -22.40
N ALA A 125 -7.05 -4.01 -21.87
CA ALA A 125 -8.07 -4.67 -21.05
C ALA A 125 -8.23 -4.03 -19.65
N VAL A 126 -7.24 -3.26 -19.19
CA VAL A 126 -7.22 -2.67 -17.84
C VAL A 126 -7.41 -1.16 -17.85
N ASN A 127 -7.02 -0.49 -18.93
CA ASN A 127 -7.12 0.97 -19.02
C ASN A 127 -8.59 1.41 -19.11
N PRO A 128 -9.07 2.26 -18.18
CA PRO A 128 -10.39 2.82 -18.29
C PRO A 128 -10.44 3.92 -19.37
N ASP A 129 -11.63 4.19 -19.90
CA ASP A 129 -11.88 5.29 -20.83
C ASP A 129 -11.42 6.63 -20.23
N GLY A 130 -10.58 7.36 -20.96
CA GLY A 130 -9.97 8.61 -20.47
C GLY A 130 -8.82 8.42 -19.46
N GLY A 131 -8.44 7.18 -19.15
CA GLY A 131 -7.31 6.82 -18.30
C GLY A 131 -7.54 6.99 -16.79
N PHE A 132 -6.57 6.51 -16.00
CA PHE A 132 -6.65 6.59 -14.55
C PHE A 132 -6.49 8.04 -14.05
N ILE A 133 -7.42 8.48 -13.21
CA ILE A 133 -7.43 9.83 -12.61
C ILE A 133 -6.08 10.12 -11.94
N ARG A 134 -5.47 11.25 -12.30
CA ARG A 134 -4.17 11.72 -11.79
C ARG A 134 -2.98 10.79 -12.08
N TYR A 135 -3.17 9.74 -12.89
CA TYR A 135 -2.11 8.83 -13.34
C TYR A 135 -1.88 8.91 -14.84
N GLY A 136 -2.92 8.65 -15.65
CA GLY A 136 -2.86 8.48 -17.10
C GLY A 136 -3.16 7.03 -17.50
N LEU A 137 -2.73 6.66 -18.71
CA LEU A 137 -2.81 5.28 -19.20
C LEU A 137 -1.64 4.44 -18.68
N VAL A 138 -1.91 3.19 -18.34
CA VAL A 138 -0.88 2.16 -18.17
C VAL A 138 -0.31 1.83 -19.55
N LYS A 139 0.99 1.56 -19.64
CA LYS A 139 1.71 1.28 -20.90
C LYS A 139 2.72 0.12 -20.79
N ASN A 140 2.98 -0.35 -19.58
CA ASN A 140 3.96 -1.38 -19.27
C ASN A 140 3.23 -2.53 -18.58
N ASP A 141 3.97 -3.59 -18.26
CA ASP A 141 3.49 -4.71 -17.46
C ASP A 141 2.80 -4.23 -16.18
N TYR A 142 1.76 -4.95 -15.79
CA TYR A 142 0.90 -4.58 -14.67
C TYR A 142 0.57 -5.80 -13.82
N VAL A 143 0.28 -5.51 -12.53
CA VAL A 143 -0.16 -6.50 -11.57
C VAL A 143 -1.48 -6.02 -10.98
N LEU A 144 -2.54 -6.80 -11.15
CA LEU A 144 -3.82 -6.57 -10.50
C LEU A 144 -3.81 -7.20 -9.12
N VAL A 145 -3.96 -6.37 -8.09
CA VAL A 145 -3.94 -6.80 -6.69
C VAL A 145 -5.33 -6.63 -6.09
N LYS A 146 -5.81 -7.65 -5.36
CA LYS A 146 -7.12 -7.59 -4.70
C LYS A 146 -7.17 -6.49 -3.64
N GLY A 147 -8.15 -5.60 -3.78
CA GLY A 147 -8.50 -4.58 -2.79
C GLY A 147 -7.67 -3.30 -2.92
N SER A 148 -7.32 -2.69 -1.78
CA SER A 148 -6.52 -1.47 -1.73
C SER A 148 -5.04 -1.74 -1.49
N VAL A 149 -4.19 -0.78 -1.87
CA VAL A 149 -2.75 -0.76 -1.59
C VAL A 149 -2.42 0.57 -0.90
N PRO A 150 -1.50 0.59 0.09
CA PRO A 150 -1.18 1.82 0.79
C PRO A 150 -0.47 2.83 -0.13
N GLY A 151 -0.86 4.09 -0.02
CA GLY A 151 -0.18 5.20 -0.71
C GLY A 151 -1.05 5.90 -1.75
N PRO A 152 -0.60 7.07 -2.26
CA PRO A 152 -1.24 7.74 -3.38
C PRO A 152 -0.84 7.12 -4.72
N THR A 153 -1.59 7.43 -5.78
CA THR A 153 -1.20 7.16 -7.18
C THR A 153 0.22 7.65 -7.47
N LYS A 154 1.00 6.92 -8.28
CA LYS A 154 2.41 7.19 -8.64
C LYS A 154 3.46 6.92 -7.55
N ARG A 155 3.07 6.44 -6.36
CA ARG A 155 4.03 6.06 -5.31
C ARG A 155 4.58 4.66 -5.57
N LEU A 156 5.87 4.42 -5.26
CA LEU A 156 6.44 3.08 -5.25
C LEU A 156 5.71 2.21 -4.22
N VAL A 157 5.38 1.00 -4.65
CA VAL A 157 4.87 -0.09 -3.83
C VAL A 157 5.82 -1.27 -4.04
N ILE A 158 6.33 -1.83 -2.96
CA ILE A 158 7.19 -3.01 -3.00
C ILE A 158 6.30 -4.21 -2.69
N LEU A 159 6.23 -5.16 -3.62
CA LEU A 159 5.60 -6.45 -3.40
C LEU A 159 6.65 -7.46 -2.95
N ARG A 160 6.29 -8.29 -1.97
CA ARG A 160 7.08 -9.45 -1.58
C ARG A 160 6.17 -10.67 -1.47
N GLN A 161 6.76 -11.85 -1.52
CA GLN A 161 6.04 -13.08 -1.16
C GLN A 161 5.45 -12.97 0.25
N ALA A 162 4.21 -13.47 0.43
CA ALA A 162 3.53 -13.38 1.71
C ALA A 162 4.29 -14.18 2.78
N ILE A 163 4.65 -13.54 3.89
CA ILE A 163 5.33 -14.24 5.00
C ILE A 163 4.36 -15.16 5.75
N ARG A 164 3.07 -14.80 5.76
CA ARG A 164 2.02 -15.50 6.54
C ARG A 164 0.78 -15.70 5.67
N PRO A 165 0.89 -16.49 4.57
CA PRO A 165 -0.21 -16.68 3.64
C PRO A 165 -1.39 -17.32 4.37
N LYS A 166 -2.59 -16.87 4.03
CA LYS A 166 -3.80 -17.62 4.43
C LYS A 166 -3.79 -18.91 3.61
N LYS A 167 -4.07 -20.06 4.25
CA LYS A 167 -4.17 -21.39 3.60
C LYS A 167 -5.26 -21.52 2.53
N ALA A 168 -5.91 -20.42 2.13
CA ALA A 168 -6.95 -20.43 1.13
C ALA A 168 -6.37 -20.60 -0.27
N ASP A 169 -7.20 -21.04 -1.22
CA ASP A 169 -6.82 -21.46 -2.56
C ASP A 169 -5.86 -20.49 -3.27
N GLU A 170 -4.68 -21.01 -3.62
CA GLU A 170 -3.69 -20.38 -4.50
C GLU A 170 -4.09 -20.46 -5.98
N ALA A 171 -5.23 -21.08 -6.29
CA ALA A 171 -5.76 -21.13 -7.63
C ALA A 171 -5.94 -19.72 -8.22
N ALA A 172 -5.48 -19.57 -9.45
CA ALA A 172 -5.68 -18.37 -10.25
C ALA A 172 -7.18 -18.11 -10.42
N PRO A 173 -7.68 -16.92 -10.04
CA PRO A 173 -9.09 -16.60 -10.21
C PRO A 173 -9.40 -16.42 -11.70
N GLN A 174 -10.47 -17.05 -12.18
CA GLN A 174 -10.98 -16.77 -13.52
C GLN A 174 -11.62 -15.36 -13.53
N ILE A 175 -11.11 -14.46 -14.36
CA ILE A 175 -11.62 -13.10 -14.49
C ILE A 175 -12.59 -13.07 -15.68
N GLU A 176 -13.88 -12.96 -15.40
CA GLU A 176 -14.92 -12.86 -16.44
C GLU A 176 -14.98 -11.45 -17.06
N PHE A 177 -14.80 -10.42 -16.23
CA PHE A 177 -14.99 -9.03 -16.66
C PHE A 177 -14.07 -8.07 -15.90
N ILE A 178 -13.48 -7.13 -16.64
CA ILE A 178 -12.73 -5.98 -16.10
C ILE A 178 -13.43 -4.70 -16.55
N SER A 179 -13.82 -3.86 -15.59
CA SER A 179 -14.50 -2.60 -15.90
C SER A 179 -13.53 -1.55 -16.44
N THR A 180 -13.62 -1.30 -17.76
CA THR A 180 -12.92 -0.22 -18.47
C THR A 180 -13.73 1.08 -18.56
N ALA A 181 -14.88 1.16 -17.91
CA ALA A 181 -15.67 2.39 -17.88
C ALA A 181 -14.88 3.55 -17.25
N SER A 182 -15.04 4.75 -17.83
CA SER A 182 -14.45 6.00 -17.35
C SER A 182 -14.64 6.18 -15.84
N LYS A 183 -13.58 6.62 -15.17
CA LYS A 183 -13.63 6.95 -13.73
C LYS A 183 -13.97 8.42 -13.48
N GLN A 184 -14.10 9.23 -14.54
CA GLN A 184 -14.46 10.64 -14.48
C GLN A 184 -15.97 10.80 -14.71
N GLY A 185 -16.74 11.04 -13.65
CA GLY A 185 -18.22 11.07 -13.70
C GLY A 185 -18.83 10.24 -12.59
N VAL A 186 -20.14 10.38 -12.39
CA VAL A 186 -20.93 9.83 -11.25
C VAL A 186 -20.71 8.34 -11.03
#